data_AF-A0A067CUL9-F1
#
_entry.id   AF-A0A067CUL9-F1
#
_cell.length_a   1.000
_cell.length_b   1.000
_cell.length_c   1.000
_cell.angle_alpha   90.00
_cell.angle_beta   90.00
_cell.angle_gamma   90.00
#
_symmetry.space_group_name_H-M   'P 1'
#
loop_
_entity.id
_entity.type
_entity.pdbx_description
1 polymer ?
#
loop_
_entity_poly.entity_id
_entity_poly.type
_entity_poly.pdbx_seq_one_letter_code
_entity_poly.pdbx_strand_id
1 'polypeptide(L)'
;MRAAAAAPLRRSTRLLSTAPATTTAPGPVAKAKKPKAAKVVKIAKAASAKPTSAKTKAASARAKATHAQVPSANGAPTFKHGTLNKDFETRLYAKGFKCVVGVDEAGRGPLAGPVVAAACYVPVDVVIEGIHDSKKLDEKQREWLFAQITSNPAIKYAVHINPPARIDEINILQATLESMRKSVENLPMPVDYALIDGNRMPTLDVQGETVVKGDGRVYSIAAASVIAKVTRDRLMVAYDKEYPEYGLGQHKGYGTKAHMLAIHKHGATPIHRMTFAPLNQL
;
A
#
# COMPACT_ATOMS: atom_id res chain seq x y z
N MET A 1 1.36 29.67 56.07
CA MET A 1 0.57 29.70 57.32
C MET A 1 -0.91 29.53 57.00
N ARG A 2 -1.51 28.47 57.57
CA ARG A 2 -2.94 28.14 57.79
C ARG A 2 -3.99 28.39 56.68
N ALA A 3 -4.55 27.29 56.18
CA ALA A 3 -5.93 27.17 55.71
C ALA A 3 -6.58 25.94 56.36
N ALA A 4 -7.90 25.98 56.47
CA ALA A 4 -8.73 25.43 57.53
C ALA A 4 -9.04 23.91 57.46
N ALA A 5 -9.50 23.42 58.62
CA ALA A 5 -10.00 22.08 58.89
C ALA A 5 -11.43 21.85 58.36
N ALA A 6 -11.76 20.59 58.03
CA ALA A 6 -13.05 19.97 58.33
C ALA A 6 -12.95 18.44 58.16
N ALA A 7 -13.46 17.70 59.15
CA ALA A 7 -13.44 16.25 59.28
C ALA A 7 -14.84 15.64 58.90
N PRO A 8 -15.14 14.33 59.09
CA PRO A 8 -15.60 13.45 58.01
C PRO A 8 -17.03 12.89 58.19
N LEU A 9 -17.63 12.31 57.13
CA LEU A 9 -18.92 11.62 57.22
C LEU A 9 -18.95 10.25 56.52
N ARG A 10 -18.87 9.23 57.38
CA ARG A 10 -19.62 7.96 57.48
C ARG A 10 -19.80 7.02 56.26
N ARG A 11 -19.33 5.79 56.52
CA ARG A 11 -19.68 4.48 55.93
C ARG A 11 -21.19 4.24 55.86
N SER A 12 -21.63 3.55 54.82
CA SER A 12 -22.89 2.78 54.82
C SER A 12 -22.66 1.38 54.25
N THR A 13 -22.87 0.39 55.11
CA THR A 13 -22.96 -1.04 54.84
C THR A 13 -24.44 -1.46 54.83
N ARG A 14 -24.87 -2.23 53.83
CA ARG A 14 -26.07 -3.10 53.88
C ARG A 14 -25.78 -4.29 52.96
N LEU A 15 -25.54 -5.48 53.51
CA LEU A 15 -26.48 -6.51 54.00
C LEU A 15 -27.18 -7.29 52.88
N LEU A 16 -26.91 -8.59 52.91
CA LEU A 16 -27.42 -9.68 52.09
C LEU A 16 -28.95 -9.82 52.17
N SER A 17 -29.54 -10.31 51.08
CA SER A 17 -30.83 -11.01 51.08
C SER A 17 -30.77 -12.18 50.09
N THR A 18 -31.01 -13.38 50.60
CA THR A 18 -31.07 -14.67 49.90
C THR A 18 -32.53 -15.05 49.57
N ALA A 19 -32.79 -15.56 48.36
CA ALA A 19 -33.95 -16.42 48.05
C ALA A 19 -33.70 -17.21 46.74
N PRO A 20 -34.37 -18.37 46.51
CA PRO A 20 -33.76 -19.51 45.82
C PRO A 20 -34.24 -19.82 44.38
N ALA A 21 -33.39 -20.60 43.70
CA ALA A 21 -33.58 -21.60 42.63
C ALA A 21 -34.74 -21.50 41.62
N THR A 22 -34.38 -21.45 40.33
CA THR A 22 -34.97 -22.33 39.30
C THR A 22 -33.94 -22.59 38.20
N THR A 23 -33.55 -23.86 38.05
CA THR A 23 -32.77 -24.39 36.93
C THR A 23 -33.69 -24.55 35.72
N THR A 24 -33.48 -23.73 34.68
CA THR A 24 -34.04 -23.95 33.35
C THR A 24 -32.91 -24.15 32.34
N ALA A 25 -32.92 -25.31 31.69
CA ALA A 25 -31.97 -25.68 30.65
C ALA A 25 -32.13 -24.75 29.42
N PRO A 26 -31.05 -24.33 28.76
CA PRO A 26 -31.15 -23.59 27.51
C PRO A 26 -31.48 -24.54 26.35
N GLY A 27 -32.57 -24.25 25.64
CA GLY A 27 -32.96 -24.89 24.39
C GLY A 27 -31.99 -24.61 23.23
N PRO A 28 -32.15 -25.27 22.08
CA PRO A 28 -31.14 -25.34 21.03
C PRO A 28 -30.93 -23.97 20.36
N VAL A 29 -29.66 -23.58 20.27
CA VAL A 29 -29.19 -22.40 19.53
C VAL A 29 -29.43 -22.61 18.03
N ALA A 30 -30.27 -21.76 17.43
CA ALA A 30 -30.48 -21.71 15.99
C ALA A 30 -29.16 -21.37 15.27
N LYS A 31 -28.75 -22.22 14.33
CA LYS A 31 -27.56 -22.03 13.50
C LYS A 31 -27.68 -20.75 12.67
N ALA A 32 -26.82 -19.77 12.95
CA ALA A 32 -26.61 -18.63 12.06
C ALA A 32 -26.05 -19.11 10.70
N LYS A 33 -26.71 -18.69 9.61
CA LYS A 33 -26.31 -18.98 8.23
C LYS A 33 -24.98 -18.28 7.93
N LYS A 34 -23.98 -19.05 7.48
CA LYS A 34 -22.71 -18.54 6.92
C LYS A 34 -22.99 -17.59 5.73
N PRO A 35 -22.35 -16.42 5.63
CA PRO A 35 -22.42 -15.62 4.42
C PRO A 35 -21.69 -16.35 3.28
N LYS A 36 -22.31 -16.33 2.09
CA LYS A 36 -21.83 -17.02 0.88
C LYS A 36 -20.55 -16.34 0.38
N ALA A 37 -19.55 -17.15 0.09
CA ALA A 37 -18.30 -16.72 -0.53
C ALA A 37 -18.55 -16.01 -1.88
N ALA A 38 -17.92 -14.85 -2.08
CA ALA A 38 -17.86 -14.19 -3.37
C ALA A 38 -17.09 -15.06 -4.37
N LYS A 39 -17.70 -15.30 -5.54
CA LYS A 39 -17.13 -16.12 -6.62
C LYS A 39 -15.87 -15.46 -7.20
N VAL A 40 -14.74 -16.14 -7.05
CA VAL A 40 -13.54 -15.92 -7.87
C VAL A 40 -13.84 -16.42 -9.27
N VAL A 41 -13.98 -15.52 -10.25
CA VAL A 41 -14.09 -15.90 -11.66
C VAL A 41 -12.69 -16.01 -12.25
N LYS A 42 -12.19 -17.24 -12.42
CA LYS A 42 -11.05 -17.54 -13.31
C LYS A 42 -11.59 -17.65 -14.73
N ILE A 43 -11.11 -16.79 -15.65
CA ILE A 43 -11.40 -16.95 -17.08
C ILE A 43 -10.22 -17.67 -17.75
N ALA A 44 -10.52 -18.78 -18.41
CA ALA A 44 -9.60 -19.59 -19.20
C ALA A 44 -9.37 -18.99 -20.59
N LYS A 45 -8.18 -19.24 -21.14
CA LYS A 45 -7.75 -18.90 -22.51
C LYS A 45 -8.64 -19.61 -23.54
N ALA A 46 -9.13 -18.86 -24.53
CA ALA A 46 -9.59 -19.42 -25.80
C ALA A 46 -8.63 -18.96 -26.92
N ALA A 47 -8.22 -19.91 -27.75
CA ALA A 47 -7.47 -19.70 -28.98
C ALA A 47 -8.42 -19.83 -30.18
N SER A 48 -8.26 -18.97 -31.19
CA SER A 48 -8.04 -19.35 -32.61
C SER A 48 -8.51 -18.28 -33.61
N ALA A 49 -7.77 -18.25 -34.72
CA ALA A 49 -8.13 -17.86 -36.08
C ALA A 49 -8.15 -16.38 -36.50
N LYS A 50 -7.27 -16.13 -37.49
CA LYS A 50 -7.11 -14.95 -38.35
C LYS A 50 -8.23 -14.92 -39.40
N PRO A 51 -8.69 -13.72 -39.81
CA PRO A 51 -9.04 -13.53 -41.20
C PRO A 51 -8.36 -12.30 -41.83
N THR A 52 -8.33 -12.37 -43.14
CA THR A 52 -7.67 -11.54 -44.15
C THR A 52 -8.34 -10.18 -44.37
N SER A 53 -7.57 -9.30 -45.01
CA SER A 53 -7.80 -7.89 -45.31
C SER A 53 -9.09 -7.51 -46.04
N ALA A 54 -9.65 -6.35 -45.70
CA ALA A 54 -10.26 -5.43 -46.67
C ALA A 54 -10.13 -3.97 -46.18
N LYS A 55 -9.65 -3.10 -47.06
CA LYS A 55 -9.53 -1.65 -46.86
C LYS A 55 -10.92 -1.00 -46.87
N THR A 56 -11.17 -0.08 -45.94
CA THR A 56 -12.14 1.00 -46.16
C THR A 56 -11.67 2.25 -45.41
N LYS A 57 -11.43 3.32 -46.18
CA LYS A 57 -11.14 4.66 -45.65
C LYS A 57 -12.45 5.24 -45.09
N ALA A 58 -12.46 5.61 -43.81
CA ALA A 58 -13.41 6.56 -43.27
C ALA A 58 -12.64 7.56 -42.40
N ALA A 59 -12.65 8.81 -42.85
CA ALA A 59 -12.12 9.94 -42.10
C ALA A 59 -13.03 10.20 -40.89
N SER A 60 -12.44 10.30 -39.70
CA SER A 60 -13.10 10.83 -38.52
C SER A 60 -12.12 11.74 -37.80
N ALA A 61 -12.56 12.98 -37.62
CA ALA A 61 -11.79 14.08 -37.08
C ALA A 61 -11.31 13.77 -35.66
N ARG A 62 -9.99 13.70 -35.48
CA ARG A 62 -9.35 13.59 -34.18
C ARG A 62 -9.39 14.98 -33.51
N ALA A 63 -10.27 15.14 -32.53
CA ALA A 63 -10.17 16.25 -31.59
C ALA A 63 -8.78 16.21 -30.94
N LYS A 64 -7.98 17.27 -31.15
CA LYS A 64 -6.68 17.45 -30.49
C LYS A 64 -6.95 17.65 -29.00
N ALA A 65 -6.74 16.59 -28.21
CA ALA A 65 -6.55 16.73 -26.78
C ALA A 65 -5.29 17.59 -26.58
N THR A 66 -5.46 18.79 -26.04
CA THR A 66 -4.38 19.69 -25.69
C THR A 66 -3.55 19.04 -24.59
N HIS A 67 -2.33 18.61 -24.94
CA HIS A 67 -1.30 18.28 -23.96
C HIS A 67 -1.02 19.52 -23.11
N ALA A 68 -1.55 19.56 -21.90
CA ALA A 68 -0.99 20.42 -20.87
C ALA A 68 0.37 19.82 -20.48
N GLN A 69 1.41 20.21 -21.22
CA GLN A 69 2.79 19.97 -20.81
C GLN A 69 3.03 20.75 -19.51
N VAL A 70 3.25 20.03 -18.42
CA VAL A 70 3.82 20.61 -17.21
C VAL A 70 5.22 21.15 -17.59
N PRO A 71 5.57 22.39 -17.24
CA PRO A 71 6.84 22.98 -17.67
C PRO A 71 8.02 22.16 -17.15
N SER A 72 8.87 21.72 -18.08
CA SER A 72 10.08 20.95 -17.83
C SER A 72 11.08 21.80 -17.04
N ALA A 73 11.28 21.47 -15.77
CA ALA A 73 12.50 21.86 -15.07
C ALA A 73 13.65 21.03 -15.65
N ASN A 74 14.69 21.71 -16.15
CA ASN A 74 15.93 21.14 -16.70
C ASN A 74 16.34 19.80 -16.04
N GLY A 75 16.52 18.74 -16.84
CA GLY A 75 17.24 17.52 -16.43
C GLY A 75 16.42 16.25 -16.20
N ALA A 76 15.43 15.93 -17.05
CA ALA A 76 14.80 14.61 -17.01
C ALA A 76 15.86 13.50 -17.25
N PRO A 77 15.91 12.44 -16.41
CA PRO A 77 16.84 11.35 -16.59
C PRO A 77 16.46 10.52 -17.83
N THR A 78 17.43 9.86 -18.43
CA THR A 78 17.17 8.93 -19.55
C THR A 78 16.60 7.63 -19.01
N PHE A 79 15.51 7.14 -19.58
CA PHE A 79 14.91 5.86 -19.23
C PHE A 79 15.29 4.81 -20.29
N LYS A 80 15.83 3.67 -19.84
CA LYS A 80 16.15 2.55 -20.76
C LYS A 80 14.90 1.79 -21.23
N HIS A 81 13.80 1.97 -20.51
CA HIS A 81 12.50 1.39 -20.82
C HIS A 81 11.53 2.50 -21.27
N GLY A 82 10.47 2.12 -21.96
CA GLY A 82 9.38 3.03 -22.25
C GLY A 82 8.53 3.35 -21.02
N THR A 83 7.49 4.13 -21.25
CA THR A 83 6.43 4.45 -20.29
C THR A 83 5.31 3.41 -20.41
N LEU A 84 4.78 2.93 -19.27
CA LEU A 84 3.61 2.05 -19.29
C LEU A 84 2.40 2.75 -19.92
N ASN A 85 1.52 1.98 -20.54
CA ASN A 85 0.23 2.48 -21.01
C ASN A 85 -0.82 2.43 -19.89
N LYS A 86 -2.00 2.99 -20.15
CA LYS A 86 -3.12 3.05 -19.20
C LYS A 86 -4.29 2.16 -19.60
N ASP A 87 -4.01 0.99 -20.19
CA ASP A 87 -5.06 0.13 -20.75
C ASP A 87 -6.02 -0.37 -19.65
N PHE A 88 -5.49 -0.68 -18.47
CA PHE A 88 -6.29 -1.14 -17.33
C PHE A 88 -7.23 -0.04 -16.83
N GLU A 89 -6.69 1.15 -16.59
CA GLU A 89 -7.43 2.32 -16.15
C GLU A 89 -8.49 2.67 -17.20
N THR A 90 -8.11 2.83 -18.46
CA THR A 90 -9.01 3.20 -19.57
C THR A 90 -10.18 2.23 -19.70
N ARG A 91 -9.93 0.93 -19.56
CA ARG A 91 -10.98 -0.09 -19.57
C ARG A 91 -11.98 0.08 -18.42
N LEU A 92 -11.52 0.48 -17.24
CA LEU A 92 -12.38 0.70 -16.07
C LEU A 92 -13.18 2.01 -16.21
N TYR A 93 -12.58 3.06 -16.76
CA TYR A 93 -13.30 4.28 -17.13
C TYR A 93 -14.42 3.99 -18.14
N ALA A 94 -14.16 3.16 -19.16
CA ALA A 94 -15.18 2.74 -20.13
C ALA A 94 -16.33 1.93 -19.49
N LYS A 95 -16.13 1.33 -18.30
CA LYS A 95 -17.16 0.66 -17.51
C LYS A 95 -17.93 1.61 -16.58
N GLY A 96 -17.61 2.90 -16.57
CA GLY A 96 -18.30 3.94 -15.78
C GLY A 96 -17.65 4.28 -14.44
N PHE A 97 -16.52 3.68 -14.08
CA PHE A 97 -15.74 4.09 -12.90
C PHE A 97 -15.09 5.45 -13.16
N LYS A 98 -15.11 6.36 -12.17
CA LYS A 98 -14.59 7.74 -12.32
C LYS A 98 -13.27 7.94 -11.58
N CYS A 99 -13.05 7.23 -10.48
CA CYS A 99 -11.79 7.22 -9.76
C CYS A 99 -11.23 5.80 -9.66
N VAL A 100 -10.21 5.53 -10.49
CA VAL A 100 -9.44 4.28 -10.47
C VAL A 100 -8.06 4.56 -9.87
N VAL A 101 -7.71 3.83 -8.81
CA VAL A 101 -6.43 3.99 -8.12
C VAL A 101 -5.59 2.75 -8.20
N GLY A 102 -4.28 2.93 -8.32
CA GLY A 102 -3.30 1.86 -8.19
C GLY A 102 -2.70 1.85 -6.79
N VAL A 103 -2.42 0.66 -6.28
CA VAL A 103 -1.90 0.47 -4.91
C VAL A 103 -0.74 -0.52 -4.94
N ASP A 104 0.35 -0.17 -4.28
CA ASP A 104 1.55 -1.02 -4.15
C ASP A 104 2.26 -0.77 -2.82
N GLU A 105 3.16 -1.68 -2.44
CA GLU A 105 3.97 -1.63 -1.23
C GLU A 105 5.49 -1.68 -1.47
N ALA A 106 6.23 -1.18 -0.49
CA ALA A 106 7.66 -1.36 -0.36
C ALA A 106 8.01 -1.86 1.04
N GLY A 107 9.01 -2.75 1.11
CA GLY A 107 9.61 -3.14 2.39
C GLY A 107 9.07 -4.41 3.03
N ARG A 108 8.59 -5.38 2.27
CA ARG A 108 8.15 -6.66 2.88
C ARG A 108 9.28 -7.55 3.35
N GLY A 109 10.34 -7.69 2.56
CA GLY A 109 11.47 -8.59 2.86
C GLY A 109 12.52 -8.12 3.89
N PRO A 110 12.75 -6.80 4.11
CA PRO A 110 13.76 -6.33 5.06
C PRO A 110 13.57 -6.84 6.50
N LEU A 111 14.70 -6.97 7.21
CA LEU A 111 14.76 -7.30 8.63
C LEU A 111 14.49 -6.09 9.53
N ALA A 112 14.72 -4.88 9.01
CA ALA A 112 14.50 -3.63 9.74
C ALA A 112 13.67 -2.61 8.95
N GLY A 113 13.01 -1.72 9.68
CA GLY A 113 12.18 -0.63 9.20
C GLY A 113 10.75 -1.06 8.83
N PRO A 114 9.90 -0.09 8.45
CA PRO A 114 8.48 -0.32 8.24
C PRO A 114 8.20 -1.00 6.90
N VAL A 115 6.94 -1.41 6.74
CA VAL A 115 6.31 -1.64 5.45
C VAL A 115 5.51 -0.38 5.09
N VAL A 116 5.74 0.13 3.89
CA VAL A 116 5.11 1.36 3.38
C VAL A 116 4.25 0.97 2.20
N ALA A 117 2.99 1.43 2.15
CA ALA A 117 2.15 1.29 0.97
C ALA A 117 1.69 2.66 0.51
N ALA A 118 1.44 2.80 -0.78
CA ALA A 118 0.86 4.00 -1.36
C ALA A 118 -0.35 3.64 -2.22
N ALA A 119 -1.35 4.53 -2.25
CA ALA A 119 -2.41 4.54 -3.24
C ALA A 119 -2.22 5.77 -4.12
N CYS A 120 -2.36 5.62 -5.43
CA CYS A 120 -2.12 6.68 -6.39
C CYS A 120 -3.22 6.71 -7.46
N TYR A 121 -3.87 7.85 -7.57
CA TYR A 121 -4.79 8.22 -8.64
C TYR A 121 -4.03 9.05 -9.68
N VAL A 122 -4.03 8.59 -10.94
CA VAL A 122 -3.46 9.35 -12.05
C VAL A 122 -4.51 9.51 -13.16
N PRO A 123 -5.01 10.73 -13.43
CA PRO A 123 -5.97 10.99 -14.52
C PRO A 123 -5.51 10.43 -15.87
N VAL A 124 -6.42 9.93 -16.70
CA VAL A 124 -6.09 9.25 -17.97
C VAL A 124 -5.28 10.13 -18.92
N ASP A 125 -5.56 11.43 -18.94
CA ASP A 125 -4.91 12.45 -19.76
C ASP A 125 -3.53 12.90 -19.24
N VAL A 126 -3.19 12.55 -17.99
CA VAL A 126 -1.89 12.85 -17.39
C VAL A 126 -0.92 11.70 -17.64
N VAL A 127 0.15 11.96 -18.41
CA VAL A 127 1.24 11.02 -18.65
C VAL A 127 2.55 11.63 -18.18
N ILE A 128 3.29 10.88 -17.37
CA ILE A 128 4.63 11.17 -16.89
C ILE A 128 5.55 10.15 -17.54
N GLU A 129 6.50 10.63 -18.32
CA GLU A 129 7.45 9.77 -19.01
C GLU A 129 8.30 8.96 -18.01
N GLY A 130 8.53 7.69 -18.33
CA GLY A 130 9.37 6.81 -17.52
C GLY A 130 8.65 6.06 -16.40
N ILE A 131 7.35 6.26 -16.18
CA ILE A 131 6.60 5.43 -15.22
C ILE A 131 6.60 3.96 -15.69
N HIS A 132 7.25 3.13 -14.89
CA HIS A 132 7.39 1.68 -15.03
C HIS A 132 7.77 1.08 -13.65
N ASP A 133 7.71 -0.24 -13.50
CA ASP A 133 8.32 -1.04 -12.42
C ASP A 133 9.52 -0.35 -11.76
N SER A 134 9.34 0.00 -10.48
CA SER A 134 10.31 0.77 -9.70
C SER A 134 11.65 0.06 -9.51
N LYS A 135 11.73 -1.25 -9.73
CA LYS A 135 12.96 -2.05 -9.66
C LYS A 135 13.82 -1.88 -10.92
N LYS A 136 13.23 -1.46 -12.04
CA LYS A 136 13.96 -1.14 -13.28
C LYS A 136 14.54 0.28 -13.28
N LEU A 137 14.10 1.10 -12.34
CA LEU A 137 14.58 2.45 -12.14
C LEU A 137 15.79 2.47 -11.20
N ASP A 138 16.75 3.34 -11.47
CA ASP A 138 17.75 3.71 -10.48
C ASP A 138 17.19 4.72 -9.46
N GLU A 139 17.98 5.04 -8.43
CA GLU A 139 17.55 5.95 -7.36
C GLU A 139 17.26 7.37 -7.88
N LYS A 140 18.06 7.89 -8.82
CA LYS A 140 17.86 9.23 -9.38
C LYS A 140 16.58 9.31 -10.20
N GLN A 141 16.31 8.28 -11.01
CA GLN A 141 15.08 8.14 -11.78
C GLN A 141 13.85 8.06 -10.87
N ARG A 142 13.92 7.24 -9.80
CA ARG A 142 12.82 7.15 -8.83
C ARG A 142 12.56 8.47 -8.13
N GLU A 143 13.61 9.16 -7.68
CA GLU A 143 13.50 10.47 -7.03
C GLU A 143 12.90 11.53 -7.97
N TRP A 144 13.32 11.55 -9.24
CA TRP A 144 12.74 12.43 -10.25
C TRP A 144 11.26 12.12 -10.48
N LEU A 145 10.90 10.85 -10.68
CA LEU A 145 9.51 10.43 -10.86
C LEU A 145 8.65 10.72 -9.64
N PHE A 146 9.17 10.50 -8.43
CA PHE A 146 8.50 10.87 -7.19
C PHE A 146 8.16 12.36 -7.18
N ALA A 147 9.11 13.23 -7.56
CA ALA A 147 8.86 14.67 -7.65
C ALA A 147 7.79 15.00 -8.71
N GLN A 148 7.83 14.38 -9.90
CA GLN A 148 6.81 14.61 -10.93
C GLN A 148 5.41 14.15 -10.49
N ILE A 149 5.32 12.98 -9.85
CA ILE A 149 4.05 12.41 -9.37
C ILE A 149 3.47 13.29 -8.27
N THR A 150 4.27 13.66 -7.28
CA THR A 150 3.81 14.34 -6.06
C THR A 150 3.61 15.85 -6.21
N SER A 151 4.26 16.49 -7.19
CA SER A 151 4.07 17.92 -7.50
C SER A 151 2.92 18.19 -8.48
N ASN A 152 2.46 17.18 -9.21
CA ASN A 152 1.38 17.35 -10.17
C ASN A 152 0.02 17.48 -9.44
N PRO A 153 -0.68 18.64 -9.55
CA PRO A 153 -1.90 18.89 -8.79
C PRO A 153 -3.08 18.00 -9.19
N ALA A 154 -3.06 17.42 -10.39
CA ALA A 154 -4.11 16.53 -10.89
C ALA A 154 -3.97 15.09 -10.36
N ILE A 155 -2.77 14.71 -9.88
CA ILE A 155 -2.50 13.42 -9.25
C ILE A 155 -2.85 13.52 -7.76
N LYS A 156 -3.54 12.50 -7.24
CA LYS A 156 -3.82 12.37 -5.81
C LYS A 156 -3.19 11.08 -5.31
N TYR A 157 -2.59 11.14 -4.13
CA TYR A 157 -1.96 9.98 -3.52
C TYR A 157 -2.08 10.06 -2.00
N ALA A 158 -1.93 8.91 -1.37
CA ALA A 158 -1.82 8.79 0.07
C ALA A 158 -0.88 7.64 0.42
N VAL A 159 -0.23 7.75 1.57
CA VAL A 159 0.76 6.79 2.05
C VAL A 159 0.39 6.36 3.46
N HIS A 160 0.54 5.06 3.71
CA HIS A 160 0.46 4.49 5.05
C HIS A 160 1.73 3.72 5.37
N ILE A 161 2.19 3.86 6.63
CA ILE A 161 3.42 3.27 7.13
C ILE A 161 3.05 2.40 8.31
N ASN A 162 3.37 1.11 8.24
CA ASN A 162 3.23 0.19 9.38
C ASN A 162 4.61 -0.06 10.02
N PRO A 163 4.78 0.29 11.32
CA PRO A 163 6.05 0.13 11.99
C PRO A 163 6.40 -1.34 12.26
N PRO A 164 7.68 -1.67 12.52
CA PRO A 164 8.12 -3.02 12.87
C PRO A 164 7.31 -3.67 13.99
N ALA A 165 7.00 -2.94 15.07
CA ALA A 165 6.17 -3.44 16.15
C ALA A 165 4.79 -3.92 15.69
N ARG A 166 4.14 -3.19 14.77
CA ARG A 166 2.86 -3.61 14.18
C ARG A 166 3.05 -4.81 13.26
N ILE A 167 4.15 -4.87 12.50
CA ILE A 167 4.48 -6.04 11.65
C ILE A 167 4.63 -7.30 12.50
N ASP A 168 5.32 -7.21 13.64
CA ASP A 168 5.49 -8.32 14.57
C ASP A 168 4.16 -8.74 15.22
N GLU A 169 3.28 -7.78 15.53
CA GLU A 169 1.96 -8.05 16.14
C GLU A 169 1.02 -8.80 15.19
N ILE A 170 0.90 -8.34 13.93
CA ILE A 170 -0.12 -8.85 13.00
C ILE A 170 0.44 -9.66 11.83
N ASN A 171 1.73 -9.96 11.81
CA ASN A 171 2.49 -10.52 10.70
C ASN A 171 2.60 -9.62 9.45
N ILE A 172 3.62 -9.90 8.62
CA ILE A 172 3.94 -9.07 7.45
C ILE A 172 2.86 -9.03 6.39
N LEU A 173 2.12 -10.13 6.18
CA LEU A 173 1.06 -10.14 5.17
C LEU A 173 -0.08 -9.20 5.60
N GLN A 174 -0.54 -9.30 6.85
CA GLN A 174 -1.61 -8.42 7.32
C GLN A 174 -1.14 -6.98 7.45
N ALA A 175 0.10 -6.72 7.89
CA ALA A 175 0.64 -5.38 7.94
C ALA A 175 0.72 -4.72 6.54
N THR A 176 1.07 -5.49 5.51
CA THR A 176 0.99 -5.02 4.11
C THR A 176 -0.45 -4.71 3.70
N LEU A 177 -1.39 -5.63 3.90
CA LEU A 177 -2.79 -5.44 3.51
C LEU A 177 -3.43 -4.28 4.27
N GLU A 178 -3.09 -4.10 5.54
CA GLU A 178 -3.54 -2.98 6.35
C GLU A 178 -2.98 -1.64 5.82
N SER A 179 -1.70 -1.59 5.46
CA SER A 179 -1.13 -0.39 4.84
C SER A 179 -1.77 -0.08 3.49
N MET A 180 -1.98 -1.07 2.63
CA MET A 180 -2.67 -0.88 1.35
C MET A 180 -4.08 -0.32 1.54
N ARG A 181 -4.86 -0.93 2.46
CA ARG A 181 -6.21 -0.48 2.81
C ARG A 181 -6.21 0.97 3.27
N LYS A 182 -5.39 1.29 4.29
CA LYS A 182 -5.31 2.64 4.85
C LYS A 182 -4.82 3.67 3.84
N SER A 183 -3.94 3.30 2.90
CA SER A 183 -3.56 4.19 1.82
C SER A 183 -4.71 4.52 0.88
N VAL A 184 -5.62 3.58 0.61
CA VAL A 184 -6.84 3.86 -0.16
C VAL A 184 -7.81 4.75 0.64
N GLU A 185 -8.03 4.43 1.93
CA GLU A 185 -8.93 5.17 2.81
C GLU A 185 -8.47 6.63 3.04
N ASN A 186 -7.16 6.87 3.08
CA ASN A 186 -6.58 8.19 3.33
C ASN A 186 -6.43 9.04 2.06
N LEU A 187 -6.85 8.54 0.90
CA LEU A 187 -6.76 9.30 -0.34
C LEU A 187 -7.65 10.55 -0.23
N PRO A 188 -7.17 11.75 -0.62
CA PRO A 188 -7.94 12.99 -0.47
C PRO A 188 -9.01 13.16 -1.56
N MET A 189 -9.69 12.07 -1.91
CA MET A 189 -10.81 12.01 -2.85
C MET A 189 -11.56 10.67 -2.72
N PRO A 190 -12.86 10.61 -3.08
CA PRO A 190 -13.58 9.35 -3.18
C PRO A 190 -12.96 8.41 -4.22
N VAL A 191 -12.84 7.13 -3.88
CA VAL A 191 -12.32 6.07 -4.75
C VAL A 191 -13.48 5.17 -5.19
N ASP A 192 -13.53 4.84 -6.48
CA ASP A 192 -14.56 3.93 -7.01
C ASP A 192 -14.00 2.51 -7.21
N TYR A 193 -12.74 2.42 -7.64
CA TYR A 193 -12.10 1.17 -8.02
C TYR A 193 -10.61 1.13 -7.65
N ALA A 194 -10.15 0.04 -7.04
CA ALA A 194 -8.76 -0.15 -6.67
C ALA A 194 -8.09 -1.30 -7.45
N LEU A 195 -6.98 -0.99 -8.11
CA LEU A 195 -6.06 -1.93 -8.74
C LEU A 195 -4.90 -2.19 -7.77
N ILE A 196 -4.81 -3.41 -7.24
CA ILE A 196 -3.86 -3.76 -6.16
C ILE A 196 -2.72 -4.62 -6.72
N ASP A 197 -1.46 -4.28 -6.43
CA ASP A 197 -0.34 -5.17 -6.79
C ASP A 197 -0.41 -6.52 -6.05
N GLY A 198 -0.03 -7.58 -6.76
CA GLY A 198 0.09 -8.92 -6.20
C GLY A 198 -1.16 -9.77 -6.36
N ASN A 199 -1.40 -10.66 -5.39
CA ASN A 199 -2.41 -11.73 -5.47
C ASN A 199 -3.34 -11.80 -4.25
N ARG A 200 -3.28 -10.80 -3.37
CA ARG A 200 -4.11 -10.73 -2.16
C ARG A 200 -4.81 -9.39 -2.12
N MET A 201 -6.12 -9.43 -1.98
CA MET A 201 -6.95 -8.24 -1.90
C MET A 201 -7.06 -7.80 -0.43
N PRO A 202 -6.72 -6.54 -0.08
CA PRO A 202 -7.08 -5.99 1.22
C PRO A 202 -8.60 -5.89 1.36
N THR A 203 -9.10 -5.85 2.59
CA THR A 203 -10.53 -5.55 2.80
C THR A 203 -10.75 -4.07 2.47
N LEU A 204 -11.55 -3.78 1.45
CA LEU A 204 -11.88 -2.43 1.02
C LEU A 204 -13.40 -2.29 0.86
N ASP A 205 -13.92 -1.10 1.12
CA ASP A 205 -15.32 -0.74 0.86
C ASP A 205 -15.57 -0.37 -0.62
N VAL A 206 -14.51 -0.38 -1.44
CA VAL A 206 -14.55 -0.07 -2.87
C VAL A 206 -14.37 -1.33 -3.71
N GLN A 207 -14.86 -1.30 -4.94
CA GLN A 207 -14.59 -2.39 -5.89
C GLN A 207 -13.09 -2.45 -6.20
N GLY A 208 -12.60 -3.62 -6.59
CA GLY A 208 -11.21 -3.74 -6.98
C GLY A 208 -10.83 -5.11 -7.51
N GLU A 209 -9.62 -5.19 -8.04
CA GLU A 209 -9.00 -6.43 -8.47
C GLU A 209 -7.50 -6.42 -8.18
N THR A 210 -6.94 -7.60 -7.94
CA THR A 210 -5.50 -7.78 -7.77
C THR A 210 -4.84 -8.06 -9.11
N VAL A 211 -3.68 -7.45 -9.36
CA VAL A 211 -2.90 -7.65 -10.58
C VAL A 211 -1.50 -8.14 -10.20
N VAL A 212 -1.22 -9.41 -10.51
CA VAL A 212 0.13 -9.97 -10.31
C VAL A 212 1.13 -9.24 -11.21
N LYS A 213 2.21 -8.73 -10.59
CA LYS A 213 3.21 -7.87 -11.23
C LYS A 213 2.57 -6.62 -11.84
N GLY A 214 1.66 -6.02 -11.08
CA GLY A 214 0.92 -4.81 -11.45
C GLY A 214 1.87 -3.62 -11.65
N ASP A 215 2.93 -3.51 -10.86
CA ASP A 215 4.01 -2.51 -11.02
C ASP A 215 4.64 -2.49 -12.42
N GLY A 216 4.66 -3.63 -13.11
CA GLY A 216 5.15 -3.76 -14.49
C GLY A 216 4.07 -3.72 -15.58
N ARG A 217 2.80 -3.47 -15.24
CA ARG A 217 1.65 -3.67 -16.15
C ARG A 217 0.57 -2.60 -16.07
N VAL A 218 0.46 -1.94 -14.93
CA VAL A 218 -0.60 -0.98 -14.60
C VAL A 218 0.05 0.32 -14.19
N TYR A 219 -0.30 1.39 -14.88
CA TYR A 219 0.36 2.68 -14.74
C TYR A 219 0.23 3.23 -13.31
N SER A 220 -0.98 3.23 -12.77
CA SER A 220 -1.28 3.74 -11.44
C SER A 220 -0.62 2.93 -10.33
N ILE A 221 -0.50 1.60 -10.50
CA ILE A 221 0.25 0.73 -9.56
C ILE A 221 1.74 1.08 -9.64
N ALA A 222 2.30 1.24 -10.83
CA ALA A 222 3.69 1.64 -11.00
C ALA A 222 3.98 3.00 -10.33
N ALA A 223 3.08 3.98 -10.48
CA ALA A 223 3.18 5.26 -9.79
C ALA A 223 3.15 5.11 -8.26
N ALA A 224 2.23 4.29 -7.73
CA ALA A 224 2.18 3.96 -6.30
C ALA A 224 3.47 3.28 -5.81
N SER A 225 4.04 2.37 -6.61
CA SER A 225 5.30 1.67 -6.31
C SER A 225 6.46 2.65 -6.11
N VAL A 226 6.55 3.70 -6.94
CA VAL A 226 7.57 4.74 -6.84
C VAL A 226 7.40 5.53 -5.55
N ILE A 227 6.16 5.94 -5.22
CA ILE A 227 5.87 6.66 -3.97
C ILE A 227 6.27 5.80 -2.76
N ALA A 228 5.78 4.57 -2.68
CA ALA A 228 6.07 3.67 -1.56
C ALA A 228 7.57 3.42 -1.40
N LYS A 229 8.27 3.18 -2.51
CA LYS A 229 9.71 2.90 -2.53
C LYS A 229 10.55 4.09 -2.08
N VAL A 230 10.32 5.27 -2.65
CA VAL A 230 11.07 6.49 -2.30
C VAL A 230 10.78 6.90 -0.85
N THR A 231 9.52 6.88 -0.42
CA THR A 231 9.18 7.17 0.98
C THR A 231 9.89 6.22 1.94
N ARG A 232 9.87 4.91 1.65
CA ARG A 232 10.55 3.94 2.51
C ARG A 232 12.06 4.14 2.52
N ASP A 233 12.68 4.33 1.37
CA ASP A 233 14.15 4.44 1.29
C ASP A 233 14.64 5.69 2.03
N ARG A 234 13.90 6.81 1.97
CA ARG A 234 14.19 8.02 2.77
C ARG A 234 14.06 7.77 4.27
N LEU A 235 13.07 6.99 4.72
CA LEU A 235 12.98 6.59 6.14
C LEU A 235 14.18 5.74 6.56
N MET A 236 14.64 4.81 5.72
CA MET A 236 15.82 4.01 6.05
C MET A 236 17.10 4.84 6.11
N VAL A 237 17.24 5.88 5.29
CA VAL A 237 18.35 6.84 5.38
C VAL A 237 18.25 7.68 6.65
N ALA A 238 17.05 8.03 7.11
CA ALA A 238 16.87 8.69 8.39
C ALA A 238 17.27 7.78 9.56
N TYR A 239 16.83 6.51 9.54
CA TYR A 239 17.25 5.53 10.55
C TYR A 239 18.74 5.24 10.54
N ASP A 240 19.41 5.33 9.40
CA ASP A 240 20.88 5.19 9.32
C ASP A 240 21.61 6.27 10.13
N LYS A 241 21.03 7.46 10.27
CA LYS A 241 21.59 8.53 11.10
C LYS A 241 21.36 8.27 12.59
N GLU A 242 20.25 7.61 12.93
CA GLU A 242 19.89 7.25 14.30
C GLU A 242 20.62 6.00 14.79
N TYR A 243 20.87 5.04 13.88
CA TYR A 243 21.54 3.76 14.14
C TYR A 243 22.73 3.58 13.17
N PRO A 244 23.79 4.38 13.29
CA PRO A 244 24.88 4.45 12.32
C PRO A 244 25.72 3.17 12.22
N GLU A 245 25.63 2.27 13.20
CA GLU A 245 26.38 1.00 13.23
C GLU A 245 25.86 -0.02 12.22
N TYR A 246 24.65 0.18 11.68
CA TYR A 246 23.91 -0.85 10.95
C TYR A 246 23.96 -0.70 9.43
N GLY A 247 24.37 0.43 8.87
CA GLY A 247 24.46 0.62 7.40
C GLY A 247 23.11 0.63 6.66
N LEU A 248 22.03 0.97 7.37
CA LEU A 248 20.65 1.00 6.89
C LEU A 248 20.46 1.90 5.67
N GLY A 249 21.26 2.95 5.53
CA GLY A 249 21.21 3.87 4.40
C GLY A 249 21.58 3.20 3.08
N GLN A 250 22.41 2.15 3.13
CA GLN A 250 22.88 1.42 1.95
C GLN A 250 21.94 0.28 1.59
N HIS A 251 21.75 -0.67 2.51
CA HIS A 251 20.95 -1.88 2.25
C HIS A 251 19.49 -1.76 2.68
N LYS A 252 19.02 -0.58 3.13
CA LYS A 252 17.61 -0.28 3.41
C LYS A 252 16.91 -1.30 4.34
N GLY A 253 17.68 -1.84 5.29
CA GLY A 253 17.23 -2.84 6.26
C GLY A 253 17.18 -4.29 5.76
N TYR A 254 17.57 -4.60 4.52
CA TYR A 254 17.68 -5.99 4.05
C TYR A 254 18.78 -6.74 4.82
N GLY A 255 18.58 -8.05 5.06
CA GLY A 255 19.50 -8.92 5.80
C GLY A 255 20.78 -9.27 5.02
N THR A 256 21.56 -8.24 4.67
CA THR A 256 22.88 -8.44 4.05
C THR A 256 23.88 -8.97 5.08
N LYS A 257 25.02 -9.49 4.63
CA LYS A 257 26.11 -9.91 5.53
C LYS A 257 26.53 -8.80 6.48
N ALA A 258 26.68 -7.57 5.97
CA ALA A 258 27.03 -6.39 6.77
C ALA A 258 25.98 -6.11 7.85
N HIS A 259 24.69 -6.14 7.48
CA HIS A 259 23.59 -5.91 8.43
C HIS A 259 23.56 -6.98 9.53
N MET A 260 23.71 -8.26 9.16
CA MET A 260 23.74 -9.34 10.14
C MET A 260 24.93 -9.24 11.08
N LEU A 261 26.12 -8.88 10.59
CA LEU A 261 27.29 -8.67 11.44
C LEU A 261 27.07 -7.52 12.43
N ALA A 262 26.44 -6.43 11.99
CA ALA A 262 26.07 -5.32 12.87
C ALA A 262 25.10 -5.78 13.97
N ILE A 263 24.05 -6.53 13.62
CA ILE A 263 23.09 -7.08 14.58
C ILE A 263 23.77 -8.00 15.60
N HIS A 264 24.66 -8.89 15.19
CA HIS A 264 25.38 -9.77 16.12
C HIS A 264 26.31 -9.00 17.07
N LYS A 265 26.90 -7.90 16.59
CA LYS A 265 27.85 -7.10 17.36
C LYS A 265 27.17 -6.09 18.30
N HIS A 266 26.06 -5.49 17.86
CA HIS A 266 25.42 -4.35 18.52
C HIS A 266 24.03 -4.67 19.07
N GLY A 267 23.50 -5.86 18.81
CA GLY A 267 22.14 -6.27 19.18
C GLY A 267 21.11 -5.83 18.13
N ALA A 268 19.85 -6.21 18.35
CA ALA A 268 18.73 -5.69 17.58
C ALA A 268 18.22 -4.36 18.18
N THR A 269 17.72 -3.47 17.32
CA THR A 269 17.15 -2.16 17.71
C THR A 269 15.62 -2.18 17.62
N PRO A 270 14.89 -1.18 18.15
CA PRO A 270 13.43 -1.12 18.07
C PRO A 270 12.84 -1.11 16.65
N ILE A 271 13.67 -0.81 15.63
CA ILE A 271 13.24 -0.85 14.23
C ILE A 271 13.44 -2.22 13.56
N HIS A 272 14.01 -3.20 14.26
CA HIS A 272 14.10 -4.57 13.76
C HIS A 272 12.78 -5.31 13.95
N ARG A 273 12.49 -6.26 13.05
CA ARG A 273 11.29 -7.10 13.06
C ARG A 273 11.64 -8.41 13.75
N MET A 274 11.38 -8.47 15.05
CA MET A 274 11.88 -9.54 15.92
C MET A 274 11.25 -10.90 15.58
N THR A 275 10.14 -10.93 14.85
CA THR A 275 9.49 -12.17 14.41
C THR A 275 10.09 -12.76 13.12
N PHE A 276 10.95 -12.03 12.41
CA PHE A 276 11.52 -12.49 11.14
C PHE A 276 12.72 -13.41 11.38
N ALA A 277 12.84 -14.47 10.59
CA ALA A 277 14.11 -15.20 10.51
C ALA A 277 15.17 -14.33 9.79
N PRO A 278 16.43 -14.31 10.25
CA PRO A 278 16.99 -15.08 11.38
C PRO A 278 16.93 -14.37 12.75
N LEU A 279 16.36 -13.16 12.85
CA LEU A 279 16.29 -12.41 14.12
C LEU A 279 15.57 -13.15 15.24
N ASN A 280 14.52 -13.90 14.91
CA ASN A 280 13.76 -14.70 15.88
C ASN A 280 14.51 -15.93 16.42
N GLN A 281 15.77 -16.13 16.02
CA GLN A 281 16.65 -17.22 16.44
C GLN A 281 17.89 -16.73 17.20
N LEU A 282 18.07 -15.41 17.34
CA LEU A 282 19.20 -14.78 18.01
C LEU A 282 18.97 -14.61 19.52
#